data_AF-A0A3D5YCB3-F1
#
_entry.id   AF-A0A3D5YCB3-F1
#
_cell.length_a   1.000
_cell.length_b   1.000
_cell.length_c   1.000
_cell.angle_alpha   90.00
_cell.angle_beta   90.00
_cell.angle_gamma   90.00
#
_symmetry.space_group_name_H-M   'P 1'
#
loop_
_entity.id
_entity.type
_entity.pdbx_description
1 polymer ?
#
loop_
_entity_poly.entity_id
_entity_poly.type
_entity_poly.pdbx_seq_one_letter_code
_entity_poly.pdbx_strand_id
1 'polypeptide(L)' 'MKREGTRSRVITSDKLHIENKTIFVDLKENDGGKFLQIAELSNDRRSTVVIPHSGLPVFLEALQKMSAIDKE' A
#
# COMPACT_ATOMS: atom_id res chain seq x y z
N MET A 1 -24.70 2.85 4.43
CA MET A 1 -24.46 1.40 4.27
C MET A 1 -23.03 1.11 4.73
N LYS A 2 -22.85 0.58 5.95
CA LYS A 2 -21.54 0.05 6.35
C LYS A 2 -21.31 -1.20 5.51
N ARG A 3 -20.39 -1.15 4.54
CA ARG A 3 -19.98 -2.35 3.80
C ARG A 3 -19.32 -3.26 4.83
N GLU A 4 -20.04 -4.30 5.23
CA GLU A 4 -19.50 -5.42 6.00
C GLU A 4 -18.32 -5.95 5.17
N GLY A 5 -17.11 -5.67 5.64
CA GLY A 5 -15.91 -5.72 4.81
C GLY A 5 -15.73 -7.10 4.22
N THR A 6 -15.67 -7.18 2.89
CA THR A 6 -15.28 -8.39 2.17
C THR A 6 -14.00 -8.91 2.83
N ARG A 7 -14.06 -10.09 3.47
CA ARG A 7 -12.91 -10.70 4.16
C ARG A 7 -11.78 -10.83 3.14
N SER A 8 -10.73 -10.04 3.31
CA SER A 8 -9.57 -10.09 2.43
C SER A 8 -8.49 -10.99 3.03
N ARG A 9 -7.95 -11.92 2.25
CA ARG A 9 -6.80 -12.75 2.60
C ARG A 9 -5.51 -12.01 2.28
N VAL A 10 -4.55 -12.00 3.20
CA VAL A 10 -3.20 -11.52 2.94
C VAL A 10 -2.46 -12.58 2.10
N ILE A 11 -1.93 -12.17 0.95
CA ILE A 11 -1.06 -12.99 0.11
C ILE A 11 0.38 -12.84 0.58
N THR A 12 0.85 -11.60 0.72
CA THR A 12 2.17 -11.28 1.25
C THR A 12 2.13 -9.92 1.93
N SER A 13 3.07 -9.70 2.84
CA SER A 13 3.18 -8.49 3.65
C SER A 13 4.64 -8.13 3.83
N ASP A 14 4.91 -6.84 3.85
CA ASP A 14 6.19 -6.28 4.25
C ASP A 14 5.99 -5.14 5.26
N LYS A 15 7.00 -4.91 6.10
CA LYS A 15 7.01 -3.87 7.13
C LYS A 15 8.29 -3.05 7.02
N LEU A 16 8.14 -1.78 6.67
CA LEU A 16 9.22 -0.83 6.52
C LEU A 16 9.23 0.13 7.71
N HIS A 17 10.41 0.42 8.25
CA HIS A 17 10.61 1.53 9.18
C HIS A 17 11.41 2.61 8.44
N ILE A 18 10.80 3.77 8.26
CA ILE A 18 11.39 4.91 7.54
C ILE A 18 11.25 6.12 8.46
N GLU A 19 12.37 6.64 8.94
CA GLU A 19 12.41 7.70 9.95
C GLU A 19 11.56 7.36 11.19
N ASN A 20 10.55 8.18 11.50
CA ASN A 20 9.60 7.96 12.60
C ASN A 20 8.32 7.24 12.16
N LYS A 21 8.28 6.71 10.94
CA LYS A 21 7.11 6.06 10.35
C LYS A 21 7.28 4.56 10.27
N THR A 22 6.22 3.84 10.61
CA THR A 22 6.09 2.42 10.28
C THR A 22 5.12 2.28 9.11
N ILE A 23 5.58 1.70 8.01
CA ILE A 23 4.77 1.48 6.81
C ILE A 23 4.54 -0.02 6.64
N PHE A 24 3.29 -0.44 6.56
CA PHE A 24 2.89 -1.80 6.21
C PHE A 24 2.47 -1.85 4.75
N VAL A 25 3.02 -2.77 3.98
CA VAL A 25 2.73 -2.96 2.56
C VAL A 25 2.19 -4.38 2.37
N ASP A 26 0.87 -4.50 2.22
CA ASP A 26 0.20 -5.79 2.12
C ASP A 26 -0.40 -6.00 0.73
N LEU A 27 -0.06 -7.11 0.06
CA LEU A 27 -0.84 -7.59 -1.08
C LEU A 27 -1.97 -8.49 -0.55
N LYS A 28 -3.21 -8.10 -0.81
CA LYS A 28 -4.41 -8.81 -0.36
C LYS A 28 -5.30 -9.21 -1.53
N GLU A 29 -6.20 -10.15 -1.28
CA GLU A 29 -7.18 -10.64 -2.24
C GLU A 29 -8.53 -10.83 -1.57
N ASN A 30 -9.58 -10.43 -2.26
CA ASN A 30 -10.97 -10.70 -1.89
C ASN A 30 -11.77 -11.05 -3.15
N ASP A 31 -13.10 -11.16 -3.04
CA ASP A 31 -13.97 -11.51 -4.18
C ASP A 31 -13.89 -10.52 -5.36
N GLY A 32 -13.42 -9.28 -5.10
CA GLY A 32 -13.17 -8.26 -6.12
C GLY A 32 -11.78 -8.34 -6.77
N GLY A 33 -10.97 -9.32 -6.40
CA GLY A 33 -9.61 -9.53 -6.91
C GLY A 33 -8.51 -9.04 -5.97
N LYS A 34 -7.30 -8.90 -6.53
CA LYS A 34 -6.09 -8.52 -5.78
C LYS A 34 -5.94 -7.01 -5.68
N PHE A 35 -5.42 -6.55 -4.54
CA PHE A 35 -5.11 -5.14 -4.30
C PHE A 35 -3.95 -5.01 -3.32
N LEU A 36 -3.18 -3.93 -3.46
CA LEU A 36 -2.16 -3.53 -2.50
C LEU A 36 -2.79 -2.57 -1.48
N GLN A 37 -2.53 -2.80 -0.20
CA GLN A 37 -2.89 -1.90 0.88
C GLN A 37 -1.61 -1.41 1.54
N ILE A 38 -1.38 -0.09 1.50
CA ILE A 38 -0.25 0.55 2.19
C ILE A 38 -0.80 1.31 3.37
N ALA A 39 -0.37 0.97 4.59
CA ALA A 39 -0.76 1.66 5.81
C ALA A 39 0.45 2.33 6.45
N GLU A 40 0.39 3.65 6.60
CA GLU A 40 1.35 4.43 7.37
C GLU A 40 0.85 4.58 8.81
N LEU A 41 1.72 4.28 9.77
CA LEU A 41 1.54 4.63 11.17
C LEU A 41 2.61 5.66 11.56
N SER A 42 2.16 6.84 11.96
CA SER A 42 3.00 7.95 12.42
C SER A 42 2.44 8.49 13.73
N ASN A 43 3.19 8.36 14.83
CA ASN A 43 2.70 8.65 16.18
C ASN A 43 1.35 7.95 16.42
N ASP A 44 0.28 8.70 16.68
CA ASP A 44 -1.08 8.19 16.91
C ASP A 44 -1.98 8.22 15.66
N ARG A 45 -1.46 8.58 14.50
CA ARG A 45 -2.23 8.65 13.25
C ARG A 45 -1.93 7.48 12.35
N ARG A 46 -3.01 6.81 11.90
CA ARG A 46 -2.96 5.80 10.84
C ARG A 46 -3.59 6.34 9.57
N SER A 47 -2.85 6.26 8.47
CA SER A 47 -3.34 6.58 7.13
C SER A 47 -3.21 5.34 6.25
N THR A 48 -4.11 5.14 5.30
CA THR A 48 -4.11 3.95 4.45
C THR A 48 -4.53 4.30 3.03
N VAL A 49 -3.81 3.77 2.05
CA VAL A 49 -4.17 3.81 0.64
C VAL A 49 -4.34 2.37 0.13
N VAL A 50 -5.32 2.19 -0.75
CA VAL A 50 -5.60 0.91 -1.42
C VAL A 50 -5.47 1.11 -2.92
N ILE A 51 -4.68 0.27 -3.56
CA ILE A 51 -4.40 0.33 -5.00
C ILE A 51 -4.81 -1.02 -5.61
N PRO A 52 -5.76 -1.07 -6.56
CA PRO A 52 -6.06 -2.30 -7.29
C PRO A 52 -4.81 -2.87 -7.95
N HIS A 53 -4.67 -4.19 -8.01
CA HIS A 53 -3.47 -4.82 -8.56
C HIS A 53 -3.17 -4.38 -10.01
N SER A 54 -4.20 -4.10 -10.80
CA SER A 54 -4.08 -3.59 -12.17
C SER A 54 -3.40 -2.22 -12.27
N GLY A 55 -3.42 -1.41 -11.20
CA GLY A 55 -2.78 -0.10 -11.16
C GLY A 55 -1.31 -0.12 -10.71
N LEU A 56 -0.78 -1.27 -10.27
CA LEU A 56 0.58 -1.35 -9.74
C LEU A 56 1.67 -0.98 -10.76
N PRO A 57 1.61 -1.38 -12.05
CA PRO A 57 2.65 -0.98 -13.01
C PRO A 57 2.81 0.55 -13.10
N VAL A 58 1.71 1.28 -13.26
CA VAL A 58 1.71 2.76 -13.34
C VAL A 58 2.16 3.37 -12.01
N PHE A 59 1.77 2.79 -10.88
CA PHE A 59 2.21 3.24 -9.56
C PHE A 59 3.73 3.08 -9.38
N LEU A 60 4.30 1.94 -9.82
CA LEU A 60 5.74 1.68 -9.76
C LEU A 60 6.54 2.63 -10.66
N GLU A 61 6.06 2.90 -11.88
CA GLU A 61 6.67 3.89 -12.77
C GLU A 61 6.71 5.28 -12.12
N ALA A 62 5.62 5.68 -11.45
CA ALA A 62 5.58 6.94 -10.71
C ALA A 62 6.60 6.97 -9.56
N LEU A 63 6.71 5.90 -8.76
CA LEU A 63 7.70 5.81 -7.68
C LEU A 63 9.15 5.87 -8.21
N GLN A 64 9.44 5.15 -9.29
CA GLN A 64 10.75 5.17 -9.94
C GLN A 64 11.11 6.57 -10.44
N LYS A 65 10.14 7.26 -11.07
CA LYS A 65 10.32 8.63 -11.52
C LYS A 65 10.65 9.58 -10.35
N MET A 66 9.95 9.47 -9.23
CA MET A 66 10.23 10.30 -8.04
C MET A 66 11.60 10.00 -7.44
N SER A 67 12.00 8.72 -7.38
CA SER A 67 13.31 8.32 -6.86
C SER A 67 14.49 8.75 -7.72
N ALA A 68 14.27 9.10 -8.99
CA ALA A 68 15.32 9.52 -9.90
C ALA A 68 15.66 11.02 -9.82
N ILE A 69 14.87 11.82 -9.08
CA ILE A 69 14.99 13.29 -9.07
C ILE A 69 16.24 13.78 -8.33
N ASP A 70 16.77 13.01 -7.36
CA ASP A 70 17.97 13.40 -6.59
C ASP A 70 19.30 12.98 -7.24
N LYS A 71 19.30 12.63 -8.53
CA LYS A 71 20.50 12.20 -9.28
C LYS A 71 21.16 13.30 -10.13
N GLU A 72 20.79 14.56 -9.94
CA GLU A 72 21.49 15.74 -10.51
C GLU A 72 22.14 16.60 -9.42
#